data_AF-A0A830AYU6-F1
#
_entry.id   AF-A0A830AYU6-F1
#
_cell.length_a   1.000
_cell.length_b   1.000
_cell.length_c   1.000
_cell.angle_alpha   90.00
_cell.angle_beta   90.00
_cell.angle_gamma   90.00
#
_symmetry.space_group_name_H-M   'P 1'
#
loop_
_entity.id
_entity.type
_entity.pdbx_description
1 polymer ?
#
loop_
_entity_poly.entity_id
_entity_poly.type
_entity_poly.pdbx_seq_one_letter_code
_entity_poly.pdbx_strand_id
1 'polypeptide(L)'
;MSFPFSDCFSDLLCSEASSIIISGAGEDYSPEYTSDFESPPLDTEESIAGLLEDERDPARLFSFRSVHQSVDASVRAECVAWIIKVQQHYGFQQLTAYLSVNYFDRFLLSHHLPKRNGWPLQLLSVACLALAAKMEEPLVPSLLDFQIEGARFIFEPRTIQRMELLVLRVLDWRLRSISPFCYLRFLALKIDPTGTYTEFLTTKAKEIILKTIKGTSPKKINIYSITHLYIKK
;
A
#
# COMPACT_ATOMS: atom_id res chain seq x y z
N MET A 1 -0.22 -27.73 36.98
CA MET A 1 -1.26 -28.67 36.50
C MET A 1 -1.44 -28.40 35.03
N SER A 2 -1.04 -29.39 34.25
CA SER A 2 -1.00 -29.46 32.80
C SER A 2 -2.39 -29.71 32.20
N PHE A 3 -2.47 -29.63 30.87
CA PHE A 3 -3.48 -30.18 29.91
C PHE A 3 -4.07 -29.09 28.99
N PRO A 4 -4.33 -29.39 27.69
CA PRO A 4 -3.31 -29.82 26.74
C PRO A 4 -3.36 -29.04 25.40
N PHE A 5 -2.23 -29.16 24.70
CA PHE A 5 -2.03 -28.87 23.29
C PHE A 5 -3.00 -29.72 22.45
N SER A 6 -3.80 -29.10 21.57
CA SER A 6 -4.56 -29.82 20.55
C SER A 6 -4.01 -29.39 19.19
N ASP A 7 -3.26 -30.30 18.59
CA ASP A 7 -2.89 -30.29 17.19
C ASP A 7 -4.15 -30.38 16.32
N CYS A 8 -4.25 -29.49 15.34
CA CYS A 8 -5.00 -29.74 14.12
C CYS A 8 -4.32 -28.97 12.97
N PHE A 9 -3.08 -29.36 12.70
CA PHE A 9 -2.43 -29.11 11.42
C PHE A 9 -2.63 -30.37 10.57
N SER A 10 -3.48 -30.31 9.55
CA SER A 10 -3.43 -31.21 8.40
C SER A 10 -4.14 -30.54 7.21
N ASP A 11 -3.39 -30.44 6.11
CA ASP A 11 -3.84 -30.52 4.71
C ASP A 11 -4.47 -29.31 4.01
N LEU A 12 -3.64 -28.30 3.73
CA LEU A 12 -3.81 -27.46 2.53
C LEU A 12 -2.49 -27.34 1.75
N LEU A 13 -2.04 -28.46 1.19
CA LEU A 13 -1.10 -28.49 0.07
C LEU A 13 -1.87 -28.96 -1.17
N CYS A 14 -2.33 -28.02 -2.00
CA CYS A 14 -2.81 -28.34 -3.34
C CYS A 14 -1.60 -28.64 -4.23
N SER A 15 -1.28 -29.93 -4.37
CA SER A 15 -0.53 -30.45 -5.50
C SER A 15 -1.53 -30.82 -6.60
N GLU A 16 -1.45 -30.15 -7.74
CA GLU A 16 -2.03 -30.69 -8.97
C GLU A 16 -0.98 -30.64 -10.07
N ALA A 17 -0.47 -31.82 -10.39
CA ALA A 17 0.02 -32.13 -11.72
C ALA A 17 -1.09 -32.91 -12.43
N SER A 18 -1.48 -32.49 -13.63
CA SER A 18 -2.07 -33.41 -14.61
C SER A 18 -1.76 -32.97 -16.02
N SER A 19 -1.03 -33.86 -16.68
CA SER A 19 -0.70 -33.95 -18.09
C SER A 19 -1.95 -34.01 -18.97
N ILE A 20 -1.95 -33.26 -20.07
CA ILE A 20 -2.79 -33.56 -21.23
C ILE A 20 -1.90 -33.76 -22.45
N ILE A 21 -2.06 -34.94 -23.03
CA ILE A 21 -1.46 -35.43 -24.28
C ILE A 21 -2.11 -34.69 -25.45
N ILE A 22 -1.30 -34.17 -26.39
CA ILE A 22 -1.78 -33.78 -27.72
C ILE A 22 -1.08 -34.67 -28.74
N SER A 23 -1.87 -35.53 -29.38
CA SER A 23 -1.53 -36.24 -30.61
C SER A 23 -2.29 -35.58 -31.76
N GLY A 24 -1.61 -35.30 -32.87
CA GLY A 24 -2.23 -35.25 -34.20
C GLY A 24 -2.48 -33.88 -34.84
N ALA A 25 -1.55 -33.51 -35.72
CA ALA A 25 -1.72 -32.91 -37.06
C ALA A 25 -2.51 -31.59 -37.27
N GLY A 26 -1.79 -30.60 -37.81
CA GLY A 26 -2.16 -29.95 -39.07
C GLY A 26 -2.84 -28.57 -39.00
N GLU A 27 -2.13 -27.60 -39.58
CA GLU A 27 -2.61 -26.40 -40.29
C GLU A 27 -2.72 -25.06 -39.55
N ASP A 28 -2.13 -24.07 -40.21
CA ASP A 28 -1.93 -22.67 -39.85
C ASP A 28 -3.23 -21.93 -39.53
N TYR A 29 -3.27 -21.22 -38.39
CA TYR A 29 -4.14 -20.06 -38.23
C TYR A 29 -3.65 -19.16 -37.09
N SER A 30 -3.13 -17.98 -37.42
CA SER A 30 -2.90 -16.90 -36.45
C SER A 30 -4.24 -16.26 -36.05
N PRO A 31 -4.51 -15.98 -34.77
CA PRO A 31 -5.58 -15.08 -34.39
C PRO A 31 -5.01 -13.71 -33.99
N GLU A 32 -5.35 -12.69 -34.76
CA GLU A 32 -5.37 -11.31 -34.29
C GLU A 32 -6.41 -11.20 -33.17
N TYR A 33 -5.99 -10.84 -31.96
CA TYR A 33 -6.89 -10.61 -30.83
C TYR A 33 -7.16 -9.10 -30.73
N THR A 34 -8.20 -8.66 -31.43
CA THR A 34 -8.82 -7.35 -31.21
C THR A 34 -9.60 -7.42 -29.89
N SER A 35 -9.09 -6.80 -28.83
CA SER A 35 -9.86 -6.62 -27.59
C SER A 35 -10.62 -5.29 -27.65
N ASP A 36 -11.81 -5.32 -28.24
CA ASP A 36 -12.85 -4.34 -27.93
C ASP A 36 -13.37 -4.63 -26.52
N PHE A 37 -12.74 -4.00 -25.52
CA PHE A 37 -13.33 -3.83 -24.20
C PHE A 37 -14.01 -2.46 -24.16
N GLU A 38 -15.19 -2.41 -24.76
CA GLU A 38 -16.13 -1.31 -24.57
C GLU A 38 -16.58 -1.37 -23.10
N SER A 39 -16.10 -0.42 -22.30
CA SER A 39 -16.42 -0.32 -20.88
C SER A 39 -17.78 0.35 -20.72
N PRO A 40 -18.73 -0.22 -19.96
CA PRO A 40 -20.03 0.41 -19.75
C PRO A 40 -19.87 1.73 -18.99
N PRO A 41 -20.77 2.72 -19.19
CA PRO A 41 -20.70 3.98 -18.48
C PRO A 41 -20.97 3.72 -16.99
N LEU A 42 -19.95 3.95 -16.17
CA LEU A 42 -20.03 3.83 -14.72
C LEU A 42 -20.82 5.01 -14.14
N ASP A 43 -21.96 4.71 -13.52
CA ASP A 43 -22.61 5.56 -12.51
C ASP A 43 -21.65 5.75 -11.32
N THR A 44 -20.74 6.71 -11.47
CA THR A 44 -19.62 6.96 -10.55
C THR A 44 -20.05 7.54 -9.20
N GLU A 45 -21.28 8.04 -9.05
CA GLU A 45 -21.75 8.66 -7.80
C GLU A 45 -22.18 7.64 -6.74
N GLU A 46 -22.87 6.56 -7.13
CA GLU A 46 -23.33 5.52 -6.20
C GLU A 46 -22.15 4.71 -5.62
N SER A 47 -21.07 4.56 -6.39
CA SER A 47 -19.84 3.88 -5.98
C SER A 47 -19.07 4.60 -4.85
N ILE A 48 -19.20 5.93 -4.77
CA ILE A 48 -18.45 6.76 -3.81
C ILE A 48 -19.20 6.88 -2.49
N ALA A 49 -20.53 6.91 -2.54
CA ALA A 49 -21.37 6.91 -1.33
C ALA A 49 -21.05 5.68 -0.46
N GLY A 50 -20.92 4.49 -1.07
CA GLY A 50 -20.52 3.27 -0.35
C GLY A 50 -19.12 3.34 0.26
N LEU A 51 -18.16 4.03 -0.37
CA LEU A 51 -16.82 4.24 0.18
C LEU A 51 -16.82 5.19 1.38
N LEU A 52 -17.72 6.17 1.41
CA LEU A 52 -17.88 7.12 2.51
C LEU A 52 -18.64 6.52 3.69
N GLU A 53 -19.60 5.62 3.44
CA GLU A 53 -20.36 4.91 4.49
C GLU A 53 -19.49 3.90 5.26
N ASP A 54 -18.50 3.30 4.59
CA ASP A 54 -17.47 2.45 5.22
C ASP A 54 -16.44 3.27 6.03
N GLU A 55 -16.42 4.60 5.91
CA GLU A 55 -15.52 5.51 6.64
C GLU A 55 -16.01 5.76 8.08
N ARG A 56 -16.16 4.69 8.87
CA ARG A 56 -16.65 4.78 10.26
C ARG A 56 -15.68 5.41 11.28
N ASP A 57 -14.49 5.87 10.88
CA ASP A 57 -13.59 6.58 11.80
C ASP A 57 -12.49 7.43 11.09
N PRO A 58 -12.84 8.58 10.48
CA PRO A 58 -11.85 9.49 9.87
C PRO A 58 -10.89 10.11 10.91
N ALA A 59 -11.27 10.12 12.20
CA ALA A 59 -10.45 10.67 13.27
C ALA A 59 -9.17 9.85 13.49
N ARG A 60 -9.18 8.53 13.27
CA ARG A 60 -7.97 7.71 13.31
C ARG A 60 -6.98 8.14 12.23
N LEU A 61 -7.43 8.31 10.97
CA LEU A 61 -6.59 8.66 9.82
C LEU A 61 -5.86 10.00 9.99
N PHE A 62 -6.54 11.03 10.52
CA PHE A 62 -5.93 12.33 10.80
C PHE A 62 -5.12 12.35 12.10
N SER A 63 -5.49 11.56 13.11
CA SER A 63 -4.75 11.48 14.38
C SER A 63 -3.42 10.72 14.27
N PHE A 64 -3.19 9.91 13.23
CA PHE A 64 -1.86 9.32 12.92
C PHE A 64 -0.75 10.37 12.81
N ARG A 65 -1.08 11.59 12.39
CA ARG A 65 -0.09 12.65 12.17
C ARG A 65 0.39 13.34 13.45
N SER A 66 -0.33 13.22 14.56
CA SER A 66 -0.05 14.03 15.75
C SER A 66 0.91 13.37 16.75
N VAL A 67 1.32 12.13 16.54
CA VAL A 67 2.16 11.41 17.50
C VAL A 67 3.46 10.96 16.82
N HIS A 68 4.43 11.87 16.74
CA HIS A 68 5.81 11.45 16.45
C HIS A 68 6.78 12.20 17.36
N GLN A 69 7.26 11.49 18.38
CA GLN A 69 8.44 11.90 19.15
C GLN A 69 9.64 12.03 18.21
N SER A 70 10.44 13.08 18.43
CA SER A 70 11.47 13.58 17.52
C SER A 70 12.59 12.58 17.16
N VAL A 71 12.82 11.56 17.99
CA VAL A 71 13.84 10.51 17.74
C VAL A 71 13.33 9.42 16.80
N ASP A 72 12.02 9.16 16.78
CA ASP A 72 11.43 8.13 15.91
C ASP A 72 11.31 8.61 14.45
N ALA A 73 11.27 9.93 14.23
CA ALA A 73 11.01 10.51 12.92
C ALA A 73 12.12 10.20 11.90
N SER A 74 13.39 10.14 12.33
CA SER A 74 14.53 9.88 11.45
C SER A 74 14.53 8.44 10.93
N VAL A 75 14.39 7.46 11.82
CA VAL A 75 14.40 6.03 11.44
C VAL A 75 13.15 5.69 10.62
N ARG A 76 12.00 6.27 10.97
CA ARG A 76 10.79 6.18 10.13
C ARG A 76 11.04 6.76 8.74
N ALA A 77 11.67 7.93 8.63
CA ALA A 77 11.95 8.55 7.33
C ALA A 77 12.86 7.66 6.47
N GLU A 78 13.85 7.00 7.06
CA GLU A 78 14.68 5.99 6.36
C GLU A 78 13.84 4.81 5.85
N CYS A 79 12.97 4.26 6.69
CA CYS A 79 12.09 3.15 6.31
C CYS A 79 11.12 3.54 5.18
N VAL A 80 10.50 4.71 5.27
CA VAL A 80 9.59 5.23 4.23
C VAL A 80 10.35 5.52 2.94
N ALA A 81 11.56 6.08 3.02
CA ALA A 81 12.40 6.28 1.85
C ALA A 81 12.77 4.95 1.18
N TRP A 82 13.06 3.92 1.96
CA TRP A 82 13.30 2.56 1.45
C TRP A 82 12.06 1.99 0.77
N ILE A 83 10.87 2.09 1.36
CA ILE A 83 9.60 1.66 0.76
C ILE A 83 9.39 2.31 -0.62
N ILE A 84 9.59 3.62 -0.72
CA ILE A 84 9.44 4.35 -1.98
C ILE A 84 10.50 3.91 -2.99
N LYS A 85 11.74 3.65 -2.56
CA LYS A 85 12.82 3.15 -3.42
C LYS A 85 12.43 1.80 -4.05
N VAL A 86 11.89 0.87 -3.25
CA VAL A 86 11.45 -0.45 -3.75
C VAL A 86 10.24 -0.32 -4.66
N GLN A 87 9.26 0.53 -4.30
CA GLN A 87 8.12 0.83 -5.16
C GLN A 87 8.57 1.33 -6.54
N GLN A 88 9.56 2.23 -6.59
CA GLN A 88 10.11 2.74 -7.84
C GLN A 88 10.89 1.67 -8.62
N HIS A 89 11.65 0.83 -7.92
CA HIS A 89 12.44 -0.24 -8.53
C HIS A 89 11.58 -1.26 -9.28
N TYR A 90 10.44 -1.66 -8.68
CA TYR A 90 9.52 -2.64 -9.28
C TYR A 90 8.41 -2.02 -10.13
N GLY A 91 8.29 -0.70 -10.17
CA GLY A 91 7.21 -0.02 -10.90
C GLY A 91 5.83 -0.25 -10.27
N PHE A 92 5.76 -0.56 -8.98
CA PHE A 92 4.50 -0.72 -8.24
C PHE A 92 3.67 0.58 -8.26
N GLN A 93 2.37 0.44 -8.08
CA GLN A 93 1.46 1.57 -7.96
C GLN A 93 1.82 2.44 -6.75
N GLN A 94 1.56 3.75 -6.85
CA GLN A 94 1.78 4.66 -5.71
C GLN A 94 0.85 4.33 -4.53
N LEU A 95 -0.30 3.69 -4.79
CA LEU A 95 -1.20 3.19 -3.77
C LEU A 95 -0.53 2.13 -2.89
N THR A 96 0.27 1.25 -3.47
CA THR A 96 1.01 0.19 -2.76
C THR A 96 1.99 0.76 -1.76
N ALA A 97 2.76 1.79 -2.14
CA ALA A 97 3.62 2.52 -1.20
C ALA A 97 2.81 3.24 -0.11
N TYR A 98 1.67 3.85 -0.47
CA TYR A 98 0.80 4.51 0.50
C TYR A 98 0.26 3.54 1.56
N LEU A 99 -0.27 2.39 1.14
CA LEU A 99 -0.80 1.36 2.03
C LEU A 99 0.31 0.74 2.88
N SER A 100 1.49 0.49 2.31
CA SER A 100 2.66 0.03 3.07
C SER A 100 3.00 0.98 4.23
N VAL A 101 3.04 2.30 3.97
CA VAL A 101 3.28 3.30 5.01
C VAL A 101 2.12 3.37 6.01
N ASN A 102 0.87 3.26 5.55
CA ASN A 102 -0.30 3.17 6.42
C ASN A 102 -0.20 1.99 7.39
N TYR A 103 0.17 0.80 6.91
CA TYR A 103 0.33 -0.39 7.74
C TYR A 103 1.47 -0.22 8.74
N PHE A 104 2.59 0.35 8.28
CA PHE A 104 3.75 0.65 9.12
C PHE A 104 3.39 1.58 10.28
N ASP A 105 2.72 2.71 10.00
CA ASP A 105 2.34 3.68 11.02
C ASP A 105 1.29 3.10 11.99
N ARG A 106 0.30 2.36 11.49
CA ARG A 106 -0.70 1.63 12.30
C ARG A 106 -0.09 0.62 13.25
N PHE A 107 0.91 -0.11 12.78
CA PHE A 107 1.63 -1.06 13.60
C PHE A 107 2.34 -0.35 14.76
N LEU A 108 3.08 0.72 14.46
CA LEU A 108 3.85 1.46 15.47
C LEU A 108 2.99 2.20 16.50
N LEU A 109 1.75 2.59 16.14
CA LEU A 109 0.80 3.12 17.12
C LEU A 109 0.38 2.09 18.17
N SER A 110 0.33 0.81 17.79
CA SER A 110 -0.22 -0.25 18.63
C SER A 110 0.86 -1.09 19.30
N HIS A 111 2.07 -1.12 18.75
CA HIS A 111 3.17 -1.98 19.18
C HIS A 111 4.50 -1.23 19.23
N HIS A 112 5.22 -1.38 20.35
CA HIS A 112 6.58 -0.88 20.48
C HIS A 112 7.60 -1.94 20.05
N LEU A 113 8.37 -1.61 19.02
CA LEU A 113 9.51 -2.44 18.61
C LEU A 113 10.80 -1.96 19.29
N PRO A 114 11.73 -2.89 19.60
CA PRO A 114 13.06 -2.51 20.06
C PRO A 114 13.74 -1.59 19.06
N LYS A 115 14.25 -0.44 19.51
CA LYS A 115 14.94 0.53 18.64
C LYS A 115 16.41 0.17 18.39
N ARG A 116 16.87 -0.99 18.88
CA ARG A 116 18.27 -1.42 18.83
C ARG A 116 18.71 -1.59 17.38
N ASN A 117 19.59 -0.70 16.92
CA ASN A 117 20.25 -0.72 15.61
C ASN A 117 19.32 -0.58 14.39
N GLY A 118 18.03 -0.25 14.57
CA GLY A 118 17.08 0.03 13.48
C GLY A 118 16.58 -1.18 12.67
N TRP A 119 17.17 -2.38 12.85
CA TRP A 119 16.78 -3.57 12.09
C TRP A 119 15.31 -3.99 12.25
N PRO A 120 14.63 -3.83 13.42
CA PRO A 120 13.23 -4.23 13.55
C PRO A 120 12.28 -3.36 12.74
N LEU A 121 12.59 -2.06 12.63
CA LEU A 121 11.84 -1.11 11.81
C LEU A 121 12.06 -1.39 10.32
N GLN A 122 13.28 -1.74 9.91
CA GLN A 122 13.53 -2.20 8.54
C GLN A 122 12.74 -3.47 8.22
N LEU A 123 12.76 -4.48 9.10
CA LEU A 123 11.99 -5.72 8.92
C LEU A 123 10.48 -5.43 8.83
N LEU A 124 9.96 -4.55 9.68
CA LEU A 124 8.57 -4.08 9.60
C LEU A 124 8.27 -3.46 8.24
N SER A 125 9.14 -2.58 7.73
CA SER A 125 8.94 -1.92 6.44
C SER A 125 8.89 -2.91 5.27
N VAL A 126 9.76 -3.92 5.27
CA VAL A 126 9.78 -5.00 4.26
C VAL A 126 8.47 -5.80 4.32
N ALA A 127 8.02 -6.19 5.52
CA ALA A 127 6.79 -6.93 5.70
C ALA A 127 5.54 -6.13 5.28
N CYS A 128 5.45 -4.86 5.68
CA CYS A 128 4.34 -3.98 5.30
C CYS A 128 4.27 -3.77 3.78
N LEU A 129 5.42 -3.61 3.11
CA LEU A 129 5.46 -3.48 1.66
C LEU A 129 5.09 -4.79 0.95
N ALA A 130 5.58 -5.94 1.42
CA ALA A 130 5.21 -7.24 0.88
C ALA A 130 3.69 -7.49 1.00
N LEU A 131 3.10 -7.16 2.15
CA LEU A 131 1.64 -7.23 2.34
C LEU A 131 0.88 -6.30 1.40
N ALA A 132 1.31 -5.04 1.27
CA ALA A 132 0.66 -4.10 0.35
C ALA A 132 0.75 -4.56 -1.10
N ALA A 133 1.92 -5.07 -1.53
CA ALA A 133 2.09 -5.60 -2.88
C ALA A 133 1.19 -6.82 -3.14
N LYS A 134 1.05 -7.74 -2.17
CA LYS A 134 0.11 -8.87 -2.26
C LYS A 134 -1.36 -8.46 -2.37
N MET A 135 -1.73 -7.26 -1.92
CA MET A 135 -3.11 -6.76 -1.99
C MET A 135 -3.40 -6.00 -3.28
N GLU A 136 -2.43 -5.26 -3.80
CA GLU A 136 -2.67 -4.27 -4.87
C GLU A 136 -2.00 -4.61 -6.21
N GLU A 137 -0.92 -5.40 -6.20
CA GLU A 137 -0.12 -5.64 -7.40
C GLU A 137 -0.48 -6.98 -8.06
N PRO A 138 -0.56 -7.03 -9.40
CA PRO A 138 -0.87 -8.26 -10.13
C PRO A 138 0.27 -9.29 -10.03
N LEU A 139 1.52 -8.80 -9.92
CA LEU A 139 2.71 -9.62 -9.84
C LEU A 139 3.55 -9.16 -8.66
N VAL A 140 3.82 -10.09 -7.74
CA VAL A 140 4.57 -9.83 -6.52
C VAL A 140 5.87 -10.64 -6.57
N PRO A 141 7.04 -9.98 -6.47
CA PRO A 141 8.32 -10.68 -6.48
C PRO A 141 8.52 -11.52 -5.22
N SER A 142 9.52 -12.40 -5.22
CA SER A 142 9.81 -13.20 -4.03
C SER A 142 10.31 -12.34 -2.88
N LEU A 143 10.16 -12.81 -1.64
CA LEU A 143 10.62 -12.07 -0.44
C LEU A 143 12.14 -11.86 -0.41
N LEU A 144 12.91 -12.67 -1.13
CA LEU A 144 14.34 -12.46 -1.32
C LEU A 144 14.58 -11.28 -2.26
N ASP A 145 13.86 -11.24 -3.37
CA ASP A 145 14.00 -10.20 -4.39
C ASP A 145 13.58 -8.82 -3.86
N PHE A 146 12.56 -8.76 -2.98
CA PHE A 146 12.12 -7.53 -2.31
C PHE A 146 13.26 -6.73 -1.64
N GLN A 147 14.36 -7.40 -1.30
CA GLN A 147 15.51 -6.82 -0.61
C GLN A 147 16.53 -6.29 -1.62
N ILE A 148 16.09 -5.31 -2.42
CA ILE A 148 16.86 -4.68 -3.49
C ILE A 148 18.23 -4.17 -3.04
N GLU A 149 19.13 -3.98 -4.00
CA GLU A 149 20.51 -3.56 -3.76
C GLU A 149 20.61 -2.29 -2.87
N GLY A 150 21.51 -2.35 -1.89
CA GLY A 150 21.68 -1.31 -0.87
C GLY A 150 20.73 -1.44 0.33
N ALA A 151 20.05 -2.57 0.51
CA ALA A 151 19.37 -2.89 1.76
C ALA A 151 20.38 -2.97 2.92
N ARG A 152 20.13 -2.24 4.01
CA ARG A 152 21.01 -2.21 5.19
C ARG A 152 21.07 -3.55 5.93
N PHE A 153 20.00 -4.32 5.81
CA PHE A 153 19.82 -5.63 6.44
C PHE A 153 19.23 -6.58 5.42
N ILE A 154 19.65 -7.84 5.50
CA ILE A 154 19.08 -8.95 4.73
C ILE A 154 18.43 -9.90 5.72
N PHE A 155 17.19 -10.25 5.46
CA PHE A 155 16.35 -11.10 6.28
C PHE A 155 16.01 -12.38 5.53
N GLU A 156 15.95 -13.48 6.27
CA GLU A 156 15.42 -14.72 5.74
C GLU A 156 13.92 -14.58 5.43
N PRO A 157 13.41 -15.21 4.36
CA PRO A 157 11.98 -15.17 4.01
C PRO A 157 11.07 -15.57 5.16
N ARG A 158 11.45 -16.58 5.95
CA ARG A 158 10.70 -17.03 7.13
C ARG A 158 10.56 -15.94 8.19
N THR A 159 11.57 -15.10 8.35
CA THR A 159 11.56 -13.96 9.29
C THR A 159 10.62 -12.88 8.81
N ILE A 160 10.62 -12.60 7.50
CA ILE A 160 9.68 -11.65 6.88
C ILE A 160 8.25 -12.17 7.03
N GLN A 161 7.97 -13.44 6.71
CA GLN A 161 6.64 -14.05 6.84
C GLN A 161 6.10 -14.00 8.28
N ARG A 162 6.95 -14.25 9.28
CA ARG A 162 6.55 -14.11 10.69
C ARG A 162 6.17 -12.67 11.02
N MET A 163 6.90 -11.70 10.47
CA MET A 163 6.56 -10.30 10.63
C MET A 163 5.27 -9.93 9.90
N GLU A 164 5.02 -10.45 8.70
CA GLU A 164 3.76 -10.26 7.97
C GLU A 164 2.56 -10.75 8.80
N LEU A 165 2.65 -11.95 9.36
CA LEU A 165 1.60 -12.50 10.25
C LEU A 165 1.39 -11.66 11.51
N LEU A 166 2.47 -11.12 12.08
CA LEU A 166 2.37 -10.21 13.21
C LEU A 166 1.66 -8.91 12.82
N VAL A 167 2.03 -8.30 11.69
CA VAL A 167 1.37 -7.10 11.16
C VAL A 167 -0.12 -7.38 10.93
N LEU A 168 -0.46 -8.46 10.24
CA LEU A 168 -1.85 -8.86 10.01
C LEU A 168 -2.65 -8.99 11.32
N ARG A 169 -2.07 -9.62 12.34
CA ARG A 169 -2.69 -9.74 13.67
C ARG A 169 -2.91 -8.39 14.33
N VAL A 170 -1.90 -7.52 14.33
CA VAL A 170 -1.98 -6.18 14.96
C VAL A 170 -3.00 -5.29 14.25
N LEU A 171 -3.16 -5.46 12.93
CA LEU A 171 -4.10 -4.70 12.13
C LEU A 171 -5.51 -5.33 12.10
N ASP A 172 -5.74 -6.42 12.85
CA ASP A 172 -6.97 -7.22 12.83
C ASP A 172 -7.39 -7.64 11.40
N TRP A 173 -6.41 -7.94 10.55
CA TRP A 173 -6.59 -8.25 9.12
C TRP A 173 -7.27 -7.13 8.31
N ARG A 174 -7.41 -5.92 8.88
CA ARG A 174 -8.00 -4.75 8.22
C ARG A 174 -6.98 -4.04 7.36
N LEU A 175 -6.58 -4.68 6.25
CA LEU A 175 -5.66 -4.12 5.26
C LEU A 175 -6.34 -3.16 4.28
N ARG A 176 -7.63 -3.38 3.99
CA ARG A 176 -8.40 -2.45 3.16
C ARG A 176 -8.62 -1.14 3.90
N SER A 177 -7.77 -0.14 3.63
CA SER A 177 -7.94 1.23 4.11
C SER A 177 -8.54 2.06 3.01
N ILE A 178 -9.52 2.89 3.36
CA ILE A 178 -9.95 3.98 2.48
C ILE A 178 -8.73 4.86 2.23
N SER A 179 -8.52 5.17 0.96
CA SER A 179 -7.32 5.80 0.46
C SER A 179 -7.72 7.04 -0.35
N PRO A 180 -7.01 8.18 -0.24
CA PRO A 180 -7.28 9.34 -1.08
C PRO A 180 -7.26 9.02 -2.58
N PHE A 181 -6.53 7.96 -2.96
CA PHE A 181 -6.44 7.44 -4.31
C PHE A 181 -7.79 7.01 -4.88
N CYS A 182 -8.71 6.48 -4.05
CA CYS A 182 -10.05 6.03 -4.46
C CYS A 182 -10.90 7.19 -5.01
N TYR A 183 -10.67 8.41 -4.52
CA TYR A 183 -11.47 9.58 -4.88
C TYR A 183 -10.85 10.43 -6.00
N LEU A 184 -9.60 10.14 -6.41
CA LEU A 184 -8.87 11.02 -7.34
C LEU A 184 -9.58 11.18 -8.69
N ARG A 185 -10.06 10.08 -9.26
CA ARG A 185 -10.73 10.10 -10.57
C ARG A 185 -12.01 10.93 -10.49
N PHE A 186 -12.81 10.73 -9.45
CA PHE A 186 -14.03 11.50 -9.21
C PHE A 186 -13.75 13.00 -9.05
N LEU A 187 -12.79 13.35 -8.18
CA LEU A 187 -12.42 14.74 -7.96
C LEU A 187 -11.89 15.40 -9.24
N ALA A 188 -11.11 14.66 -10.03
CA ALA A 188 -10.59 15.15 -11.29
C ALA A 188 -11.71 15.37 -12.34
N LEU A 189 -12.69 14.46 -12.44
CA LEU A 189 -13.86 14.64 -13.30
C LEU A 189 -14.78 15.78 -12.83
N LYS A 190 -14.85 16.01 -11.52
CA LYS A 190 -15.61 17.14 -10.97
C LYS A 190 -14.96 18.49 -11.28
N ILE A 191 -13.63 18.54 -11.37
CA ILE A 191 -12.85 19.73 -11.72
C ILE A 191 -12.86 19.95 -13.24
N ASP A 192 -12.73 18.88 -14.02
CA ASP A 192 -12.77 18.90 -15.48
C ASP A 192 -13.77 17.86 -16.00
N PRO A 193 -15.06 18.24 -16.10
CA PRO A 193 -16.11 17.35 -16.62
C PRO A 193 -15.88 16.89 -18.06
N THR A 194 -15.06 17.62 -18.83
CA THR A 194 -14.71 17.30 -20.22
C THR A 194 -13.76 16.10 -20.30
N GLY A 195 -13.09 15.74 -19.20
CA GLY A 195 -12.16 14.62 -19.16
C GLY A 195 -10.74 14.95 -19.65
N THR A 196 -10.55 16.07 -20.34
CA THR A 196 -9.31 16.49 -21.04
C THR A 196 -8.05 16.40 -20.18
N TYR A 197 -8.11 16.83 -18.92
CA TYR A 197 -6.99 16.91 -17.99
C TYR A 197 -7.08 15.89 -16.86
N THR A 198 -8.04 14.97 -16.90
CA THR A 198 -8.35 14.11 -15.75
C THR A 198 -7.17 13.21 -15.38
N GLU A 199 -6.45 12.66 -16.37
CA GLU A 199 -5.25 11.85 -16.14
C GLU A 199 -4.10 12.67 -15.57
N PHE A 200 -3.88 13.89 -16.08
CA PHE A 200 -2.87 14.81 -15.58
C PHE A 200 -3.14 15.19 -14.12
N LEU A 201 -4.37 15.58 -13.80
CA LEU A 201 -4.80 15.94 -12.44
C LEU A 201 -4.64 14.76 -11.48
N THR A 202 -5.07 13.57 -11.90
CA THR A 202 -4.93 12.34 -11.10
C THR A 202 -3.45 12.05 -10.83
N THR A 203 -2.60 12.10 -11.85
CA THR A 203 -1.15 11.87 -11.73
C THR A 203 -0.50 12.88 -10.78
N LYS A 204 -0.83 14.16 -10.91
CA LYS A 204 -0.32 15.20 -10.01
C LYS A 204 -0.80 15.03 -8.57
N ALA A 205 -2.05 14.64 -8.36
CA ALA A 205 -2.55 14.34 -7.02
C ALA A 205 -1.81 13.15 -6.39
N LYS A 206 -1.58 12.05 -7.15
CA LYS A 206 -0.78 10.90 -6.70
C LYS A 206 0.63 11.32 -6.28
N GLU A 207 1.31 12.13 -7.08
CA GLU A 207 2.64 12.67 -6.76
C GLU A 207 2.64 13.48 -5.45
N ILE A 208 1.63 14.35 -5.26
CA ILE A 208 1.50 15.18 -4.05
C ILE A 208 1.27 14.31 -2.82
N ILE A 209 0.39 13.30 -2.91
CA ILE A 209 0.12 12.36 -1.82
C ILE A 209 1.40 11.61 -1.45
N LEU A 210 2.15 11.11 -2.44
CA LEU A 210 3.39 10.37 -2.21
C LEU A 210 4.48 11.26 -1.56
N LYS A 211 4.62 12.50 -2.03
CA LYS A 211 5.51 13.50 -1.39
C LYS A 211 5.10 13.80 0.05
N THR A 212 3.81 13.77 0.32
CA THR A 212 3.25 14.07 1.64
C THR A 212 3.55 12.96 2.65
N ILE A 213 3.46 11.68 2.26
CA ILE A 213 3.78 10.55 3.16
C ILE A 213 5.27 10.41 3.44
N LYS A 214 6.14 10.84 2.51
CA LYS A 214 7.60 10.85 2.69
C LYS A 214 8.07 11.79 3.81
N GLY A 215 7.21 12.67 4.32
CA GLY A 215 7.58 13.65 5.34
C GLY A 215 8.44 14.80 4.80
N THR A 216 8.66 14.88 3.48
CA THR A 216 9.06 16.11 2.83
C THR A 216 7.93 17.10 3.01
N SER A 217 8.01 17.86 4.10
CA SER A 217 7.14 18.99 4.37
C SER A 217 6.92 19.74 3.06
N PRO A 218 5.70 19.88 2.51
CA PRO A 218 5.42 21.10 1.77
C PRO A 218 5.77 22.19 2.79
N LYS A 219 6.86 22.95 2.52
CA LYS A 219 7.41 24.00 3.40
C LYS A 219 6.26 24.54 4.21
N LYS A 220 6.22 24.27 5.53
CA LYS A 220 5.09 24.54 6.43
C LYS A 220 4.27 25.67 5.81
N ILE A 221 3.21 25.35 5.08
CA ILE A 221 2.24 26.37 4.73
C ILE A 221 1.62 26.62 6.07
N ASN A 222 2.20 27.61 6.74
CA ASN A 222 1.82 28.00 8.06
C ASN A 222 0.39 28.49 7.87
N ILE A 223 -0.56 27.64 8.21
CA ILE A 223 -1.99 27.96 8.08
C ILE A 223 -2.30 29.19 8.95
N TYR A 224 -1.49 29.45 9.99
CA TYR A 224 -1.52 30.69 10.76
C TYR A 224 -1.06 31.94 9.99
N SER A 225 -0.28 31.79 8.91
CA SER A 225 0.08 32.90 8.01
C SER A 225 -1.03 33.23 7.00
N ILE A 226 -1.88 32.25 6.64
CA ILE A 226 -3.02 32.48 5.74
C ILE A 226 -4.20 33.06 6.53
N THR A 227 -4.44 32.62 7.77
CA THR A 227 -5.48 33.21 8.63
C THR A 227 -5.15 34.65 9.04
N HIS A 228 -3.87 35.00 9.24
CA HIS A 228 -3.48 36.39 9.52
C HIS A 228 -3.61 37.35 8.33
N LEU A 229 -3.63 36.82 7.09
CA LEU A 229 -3.84 37.61 5.87
C LEU A 229 -5.32 37.83 5.55
N TYR A 230 -6.22 36.99 6.07
CA TYR A 230 -7.67 37.11 5.85
C TYR A 230 -8.43 37.84 6.97
N ILE A 231 -7.84 38.02 8.15
CA ILE A 231 -8.47 38.73 9.29
C ILE A 231 -8.09 40.22 9.34
N LYS A 232 -7.27 40.71 8.41
CA LYS A 232 -6.81 42.11 8.37
C LYS A 232 -7.16 42.86 7.08
N LYS A 233 -8.27 42.49 6.43
CA LYS A 233 -8.87 43.27 5.35
C LYS A 233 -10.35 43.47 5.58
#